data_AF-A0A957WDT1-F1
#
_entry.id   AF-A0A957WDT1-F1
#
_cell.length_a   1.000
_cell.length_b   1.000
_cell.length_c   1.000
_cell.angle_alpha   90.00
_cell.angle_beta   90.00
_cell.angle_gamma   90.00
#
_symmetry.space_group_name_H-M   'P 1'
#
loop_
_entity.id
_entity.type
_entity.pdbx_description
1 polymer ?
#
loop_
_entity_poly.entity_id
_entity_poly.type
_entity_poly.pdbx_seq_one_letter_code
_entity_poly.pdbx_strand_id
1 'polypeptide(L)'
;MTLNLDNHPCFSDTARHTYGRVHLPVAPKCNVQCNYCNRKYDCANESRPGVTSAVLSPHQAMAYLKYVFEEMPNISVVGIAGPGDPFANAERTMETMRLVREEYPDMILCLATNGLNLRPYVDEVAELN
;
A
#
# COMPACT_ATOMS: atom_id res chain seq x y z
N MET A 1 -8.77 -16.72 9.91
CA MET A 1 -8.25 -15.97 11.07
C MET A 1 -8.83 -14.57 11.01
N THR A 2 -9.22 -13.98 12.14
CA THR A 2 -9.81 -12.64 12.15
C THR A 2 -8.69 -11.62 12.33
N LEU A 3 -8.50 -10.72 11.35
CA LEU A 3 -7.48 -9.67 11.43
C LEU A 3 -7.79 -8.73 12.61
N ASN A 4 -6.76 -8.37 13.38
CA ASN A 4 -6.91 -7.39 14.46
C ASN A 4 -6.74 -5.98 13.91
N LEU A 5 -7.85 -5.35 13.54
CA LEU A 5 -7.87 -4.00 12.95
C LEU A 5 -7.38 -2.90 13.92
N ASP A 6 -7.40 -3.14 15.23
CA ASP A 6 -6.91 -2.18 16.23
C ASP A 6 -5.39 -1.96 16.13
N ASN A 7 -4.66 -2.89 15.48
CA ASN A 7 -3.24 -2.78 15.21
C ASN A 7 -2.91 -1.84 14.04
N HIS A 8 -3.91 -1.25 13.35
CA HIS A 8 -3.65 -0.36 12.23
C HIS A 8 -3.24 1.05 12.71
N PRO A 9 -1.98 1.50 12.51
CA PRO A 9 -1.45 2.72 13.11
C PRO A 9 -2.07 4.02 12.58
N CYS A 10 -2.77 4.00 11.43
CA CYS A 10 -3.51 5.17 10.95
C CYS A 10 -4.90 5.34 11.57
N PHE A 11 -5.48 4.29 12.17
CA PHE A 11 -6.86 4.30 12.69
C PHE A 11 -6.92 4.15 14.21
N SER A 12 -5.80 3.84 14.86
CA SER A 12 -5.70 3.65 16.31
C SER A 12 -4.55 4.48 16.89
N ASP A 13 -4.88 5.39 17.83
CA ASP A 13 -3.89 6.24 18.51
C ASP A 13 -2.93 5.43 19.40
N THR A 14 -3.39 4.31 19.96
CA THR A 14 -2.54 3.42 20.74
C THR A 14 -1.58 2.64 19.85
N ALA A 15 -2.01 2.24 18.65
CA ALA A 15 -1.19 1.47 17.71
C ALA A 15 -0.13 2.32 16.99
N ARG A 16 -0.32 3.63 16.83
CA ARG A 16 0.57 4.48 16.01
C ARG A 16 2.03 4.53 16.49
N HIS A 17 2.26 4.21 17.77
CA HIS A 17 3.61 4.20 18.38
C HIS A 17 4.22 2.81 18.48
N THR A 18 3.43 1.75 18.30
CA THR A 18 3.87 0.36 18.49
C THR A 18 3.95 -0.41 17.18
N TYR A 19 3.04 -0.13 16.26
CA TYR A 19 2.93 -0.84 14.98
C TYR A 19 3.36 0.02 13.81
N GLY A 20 4.08 -0.62 12.89
CA GLY A 20 4.51 -0.02 11.63
C GLY A 20 3.56 -0.34 10.47
N ARG A 21 3.72 0.43 9.39
CA ARG A 21 3.10 0.15 8.09
C ARG A 21 4.16 0.31 7.00
N VAL A 22 4.06 -0.51 5.96
CA VAL A 22 4.90 -0.41 4.77
C VAL A 22 4.03 -0.06 3.56
N HIS A 23 4.53 0.81 2.69
CA HIS A 23 3.87 1.11 1.42
C HIS A 23 4.66 0.49 0.25
N LEU A 24 3.96 -0.23 -0.63
CA LEU A 24 4.52 -0.85 -1.82
C LEU A 24 4.31 0.07 -3.04
N PRO A 25 5.38 0.62 -3.66
CA PRO A 25 5.28 1.59 -4.74
C PRO A 25 5.03 0.92 -6.11
N VAL A 26 3.86 0.30 -6.29
CA VAL A 26 3.50 -0.47 -7.50
C VAL A 26 2.60 0.28 -8.48
N ALA A 27 2.09 1.46 -8.10
CA ALA A 27 1.06 2.19 -8.83
C ALA A 27 1.57 3.53 -9.41
N PRO A 28 2.34 3.55 -10.52
CA PRO A 28 2.98 4.78 -11.02
C PRO A 28 2.03 5.77 -11.72
N LYS A 29 0.97 5.28 -12.39
CA LYS A 29 0.04 6.14 -13.14
C LYS A 29 -1.02 6.75 -12.23
N CYS A 30 -1.58 7.89 -12.61
CA CYS A 30 -2.77 8.43 -11.97
C CYS A 30 -3.69 8.98 -13.06
N ASN A 31 -5.00 8.87 -12.85
CA ASN A 31 -6.07 9.27 -13.76
C ASN A 31 -6.64 10.67 -13.44
N VAL A 32 -6.07 11.36 -12.45
CA VAL A 32 -6.40 12.74 -12.07
C VAL A 32 -5.13 13.55 -11.78
N GLN A 33 -5.23 14.87 -11.91
CA GLN A 33 -4.20 15.82 -11.50
C GLN A 33 -4.78 16.80 -10.48
N CYS A 34 -4.47 16.61 -9.20
CA CYS A 34 -4.85 17.57 -8.16
C CYS A 34 -3.97 18.83 -8.27
N ASN A 35 -4.53 20.00 -7.93
CA ASN A 35 -3.80 21.28 -7.96
C ASN A 35 -2.56 21.30 -7.04
N TYR A 36 -2.56 20.49 -5.99
CA TYR A 36 -1.47 20.37 -5.01
C TYR A 36 -0.53 19.18 -5.26
N CYS A 37 -0.77 18.38 -6.32
CA CYS A 37 0.02 17.18 -6.57
C CYS A 37 1.29 17.53 -7.35
N ASN A 38 2.45 17.23 -6.76
CA ASN A 38 3.75 17.27 -7.42
C ASN A 38 4.40 15.87 -7.32
N ARG A 39 4.70 15.28 -8.47
CA ARG A 39 5.27 13.92 -8.63
C ARG A 39 6.73 13.93 -9.08
N LYS A 40 7.38 15.12 -9.10
CA LYS A 40 8.72 15.29 -9.69
C LYS A 40 9.88 14.96 -8.74
N TYR A 41 9.65 14.79 -7.44
CA TYR A 41 10.72 14.74 -6.45
C TYR A 41 10.53 13.58 -5.47
N ASP A 42 11.61 12.82 -5.26
CA ASP A 42 11.82 11.80 -4.25
C ASP A 42 12.96 12.21 -3.31
N CYS A 43 12.81 13.36 -2.64
CA CYS A 43 13.81 13.77 -1.66
C CYS A 43 13.72 12.90 -0.40
N ALA A 44 14.85 12.56 0.23
CA ALA A 44 14.89 11.85 1.51
C ALA A 44 14.09 12.55 2.64
N ASN A 45 13.86 13.87 2.52
CA ASN A 45 13.05 14.66 3.44
C ASN A 45 11.55 14.68 3.08
N GLU A 46 11.15 14.07 1.97
CA GLU A 46 9.78 14.08 1.45
C GLU A 46 9.12 12.71 1.67
N SER A 47 8.89 12.37 2.94
CA SER A 47 8.26 11.10 3.37
C SER A 47 6.71 11.16 3.33
N ARG A 48 6.14 11.83 2.33
CA ARG A 48 4.68 11.87 2.15
C ARG A 48 4.21 10.74 1.24
N PRO A 49 2.98 10.20 1.42
CA PRO A 49 2.40 9.23 0.51
C PRO A 49 2.44 9.74 -0.95
N GLY A 50 2.79 8.86 -1.90
CA GLY A 50 2.90 9.21 -3.31
C GLY A 50 4.31 9.57 -3.80
N VAL A 51 5.31 9.53 -2.93
CA VAL A 51 6.73 9.76 -3.26
C VAL A 51 7.50 8.45 -3.10
N THR A 52 8.27 8.06 -4.12
CA THR A 52 9.14 6.87 -4.10
C THR A 52 10.36 7.11 -4.98
N SER A 53 11.49 6.48 -4.65
CA SER A 53 12.68 6.46 -5.51
C SER A 53 12.63 5.40 -6.60
N ALA A 54 11.83 4.35 -6.41
CA ALA A 54 11.66 3.29 -7.38
C ALA A 54 10.22 2.81 -7.45
N VAL A 55 9.78 2.53 -8.68
CA VAL A 55 8.51 1.85 -8.94
C VAL A 55 8.81 0.36 -9.08
N LEU A 56 8.15 -0.47 -8.29
CA LEU A 56 8.39 -1.92 -8.23
C LEU A 56 7.32 -2.70 -9.00
N SER A 57 7.70 -3.77 -9.69
CA SER A 57 6.73 -4.79 -10.14
C SER A 57 6.11 -5.50 -8.92
N PRO A 58 4.93 -6.15 -9.05
CA PRO A 58 4.32 -6.91 -7.96
C PRO A 58 5.28 -7.90 -7.29
N HIS A 59 6.03 -8.66 -8.09
CA HIS A 59 7.00 -9.63 -7.58
C HIS A 59 8.22 -8.97 -6.91
N GLN A 60 8.70 -7.83 -7.44
CA GLN A 60 9.74 -7.05 -6.76
C GLN A 60 9.25 -6.49 -5.43
N ALA A 61 7.97 -6.11 -5.35
CA ALA A 61 7.36 -5.62 -4.11
C ALA A 61 7.29 -6.73 -3.04
N MET A 62 7.04 -7.99 -3.43
CA MET A 62 7.11 -9.13 -2.51
C MET A 62 8.53 -9.38 -1.99
N ALA A 63 9.54 -9.35 -2.87
CA ALA A 63 10.94 -9.47 -2.45
C ALA A 63 11.35 -8.35 -1.48
N TYR A 64 10.91 -7.12 -1.74
CA TYR A 64 11.13 -5.98 -0.84
C TYR A 64 10.40 -6.17 0.50
N LEU A 65 9.14 -6.62 0.47
CA LEU A 65 8.34 -6.83 1.67
C LEU A 65 8.98 -7.86 2.60
N LYS A 66 9.49 -8.96 2.05
CA LYS A 66 10.22 -9.97 2.80
C LYS A 66 11.42 -9.37 3.56
N TYR A 67 12.24 -8.58 2.86
CA TYR A 67 13.37 -7.89 3.48
C TYR A 67 12.91 -6.93 4.60
N VAL A 68 11.85 -6.16 4.37
CA VAL A 68 11.31 -5.24 5.39
C VAL A 68 10.83 -5.99 6.63
N PHE A 69 10.20 -7.15 6.48
CA PHE A 69 9.75 -7.95 7.63
C PHE A 69 10.89 -8.60 8.41
N GLU A 70 12.01 -8.92 7.75
CA GLU A 70 13.22 -9.39 8.43
C GLU A 70 13.84 -8.27 9.31
N GLU A 71 13.81 -7.02 8.83
CA GLU A 71 14.37 -5.87 9.56
C GLU A 71 13.40 -5.24 10.59
N MET A 72 12.09 -5.32 10.34
CA MET A 72 11.05 -4.65 11.13
C MET A 72 9.89 -5.60 11.47
N PRO A 73 9.98 -6.34 12.59
CA PRO A 73 8.98 -7.34 12.95
C PRO A 73 7.65 -6.76 13.46
N ASN A 74 7.58 -5.45 13.70
CA ASN A 74 6.39 -4.77 14.23
C ASN A 74 5.48 -4.18 13.14
N ILE A 75 5.71 -4.48 11.86
CA ILE A 75 4.79 -4.10 10.79
C ILE A 75 3.50 -4.92 10.92
N SER A 76 2.35 -4.23 10.95
CA SER A 76 1.02 -4.85 10.97
C SER A 76 0.21 -4.60 9.69
N VAL A 77 0.66 -3.64 8.86
CA VAL A 77 -0.08 -3.17 7.68
C VAL A 77 0.82 -3.13 6.46
N VAL A 78 0.33 -3.70 5.36
CA VAL A 78 0.90 -3.56 4.02
C VAL A 78 -0.05 -2.74 3.17
N GLY A 79 0.43 -1.60 2.66
CA GLY A 79 -0.40 -0.66 1.92
C GLY A 79 0.09 -0.38 0.50
N ILE A 80 -0.82 -0.01 -0.40
CA ILE A 80 -0.48 0.57 -1.72
C ILE A 80 -1.06 1.99 -1.77
N ALA A 81 -0.18 2.98 -1.89
CA ALA A 81 -0.55 4.39 -1.77
C ALA A 81 -0.02 5.29 -2.90
N GLY A 82 0.58 4.71 -3.95
CA GLY A 82 1.10 5.48 -5.09
C GLY A 82 2.33 4.83 -5.72
N PRO A 83 3.15 5.60 -6.47
CA PRO A 83 3.23 7.08 -6.54
C PRO A 83 2.04 7.84 -7.16
N GLY A 84 1.25 7.16 -7.99
CA GLY A 84 0.02 7.66 -8.58
C GLY A 84 -1.21 7.20 -7.81
N ASP A 85 -2.19 6.63 -8.52
CA ASP A 85 -3.40 6.06 -7.92
C ASP A 85 -3.45 4.53 -8.15
N PRO A 86 -3.78 3.72 -7.13
CA PRO A 86 -3.86 2.27 -7.27
C PRO A 86 -4.79 1.78 -8.39
N PHE A 87 -5.94 2.43 -8.61
CA PHE A 87 -6.94 2.02 -9.59
C PHE A 87 -6.78 2.68 -10.97
N ALA A 88 -5.82 3.61 -11.11
CA ALA A 88 -5.20 3.91 -12.39
C ALA A 88 -4.19 2.83 -12.83
N ASN A 89 -3.87 1.87 -11.95
CA ASN A 89 -2.94 0.75 -12.19
C ASN A 89 -3.54 -0.58 -11.70
N ALA A 90 -4.86 -0.76 -11.83
CA ALA A 90 -5.63 -1.79 -11.13
C ALA A 90 -5.05 -3.21 -11.26
N GLU A 91 -4.60 -3.62 -12.44
CA GLU A 91 -4.00 -4.94 -12.66
C GLU A 91 -2.81 -5.21 -11.71
N ARG A 92 -1.84 -4.28 -11.66
CA ARG A 92 -0.66 -4.38 -10.79
C ARG A 92 -1.02 -4.30 -9.31
N THR A 93 -1.98 -3.43 -8.97
CA THR A 93 -2.47 -3.28 -7.60
C THR A 93 -3.10 -4.57 -7.09
N MET A 94 -4.05 -5.13 -7.85
CA MET A 94 -4.75 -6.35 -7.47
C MET A 94 -3.81 -7.56 -7.45
N GLU A 95 -2.91 -7.69 -8.42
CA GLU A 95 -1.87 -8.74 -8.40
C GLU A 95 -1.03 -8.66 -7.12
N THR A 96 -0.57 -7.46 -6.75
CA THR A 96 0.22 -7.27 -5.53
C THR A 96 -0.57 -7.63 -4.28
N MET A 97 -1.84 -7.20 -4.18
CA MET A 97 -2.69 -7.53 -3.03
C MET A 97 -2.94 -9.03 -2.89
N ARG A 98 -3.18 -9.74 -4.00
CA ARG A 98 -3.35 -11.20 -4.00
C ARG A 98 -2.09 -11.89 -3.48
N LEU A 99 -0.92 -11.51 -4.00
CA LEU A 99 0.37 -12.07 -3.56
C LEU A 99 0.62 -11.82 -2.07
N VAL A 100 0.34 -10.61 -1.57
CA VAL A 100 0.50 -10.31 -0.13
C VAL A 100 -0.48 -11.12 0.70
N ARG A 101 -1.75 -11.26 0.29
CA ARG A 101 -2.72 -12.06 1.04
C ARG A 101 -2.35 -13.55 1.07
N GLU A 102 -1.82 -14.07 -0.02
CA GLU A 102 -1.36 -15.47 -0.12
C GLU A 102 -0.18 -15.74 0.81
N GLU A 103 0.85 -14.88 0.80
CA GLU A 103 2.08 -15.11 1.57
C GLU A 103 1.98 -14.63 3.03
N TYR A 104 1.19 -13.60 3.29
CA TYR A 104 1.07 -12.94 4.60
C TYR A 104 -0.41 -12.77 5.02
N PRO A 105 -1.13 -13.87 5.29
CA PRO A 105 -2.58 -13.85 5.53
C PRO A 105 -2.98 -13.10 6.80
N ASP A 106 -2.06 -12.84 7.72
CA ASP A 106 -2.32 -12.11 8.97
C ASP A 106 -2.08 -10.59 8.86
N MET A 107 -1.60 -10.11 7.71
CA MET A 107 -1.39 -8.67 7.49
C MET A 107 -2.71 -7.97 7.15
N ILE A 108 -2.84 -6.74 7.64
CA ILE A 108 -3.92 -5.84 7.22
C ILE A 108 -3.53 -5.22 5.88
N LEU A 109 -4.38 -5.36 4.86
CA LEU A 109 -4.15 -4.72 3.57
C LEU A 109 -4.81 -3.35 3.53
N CYS A 110 -4.06 -2.34 3.12
CA CYS A 110 -4.52 -0.96 3.06
C CYS A 110 -4.37 -0.37 1.65
N LEU A 111 -5.34 0.43 1.21
CA LEU A 111 -5.29 1.13 -0.06
C LEU A 111 -5.59 2.61 0.16
N ALA A 112 -4.83 3.47 -0.52
CA ALA A 112 -5.16 4.89 -0.64
C ALA A 112 -5.47 5.20 -2.11
N THR A 113 -6.72 5.58 -2.41
CA THR A 113 -7.17 5.89 -3.77
C THR A 113 -7.96 7.18 -3.82
N ASN A 114 -7.95 7.84 -4.99
CA ASN A 114 -8.84 8.95 -5.31
C ASN A 114 -10.30 8.53 -5.57
N GLY A 115 -10.58 7.22 -5.64
CA GLY A 115 -11.91 6.64 -5.78
C GLY A 115 -12.38 6.41 -7.22
N LEU A 116 -11.71 6.97 -8.23
CA LEU A 116 -12.00 6.71 -9.64
C LEU A 116 -11.54 5.30 -10.02
N ASN A 117 -12.32 4.62 -10.87
CA ASN A 117 -12.07 3.25 -11.35
C ASN A 117 -12.06 2.14 -10.29
N LEU A 118 -12.35 2.43 -9.01
CA LEU A 118 -12.44 1.41 -7.95
C LEU A 118 -13.61 0.44 -8.16
N ARG A 119 -14.75 0.93 -8.64
CA ARG A 119 -16.04 0.20 -8.67
C ARG A 119 -15.96 -1.27 -9.16
N PRO A 120 -15.27 -1.61 -10.26
CA PRO A 120 -15.21 -2.98 -10.76
C PRO A 120 -14.46 -3.96 -9.85
N TYR A 121 -13.68 -3.46 -8.90
CA TYR A 121 -12.78 -4.24 -8.04
C TYR A 121 -13.22 -4.25 -6.56
N VAL A 122 -14.32 -3.59 -6.21
CA VAL A 122 -14.76 -3.44 -4.80
C VAL A 122 -14.98 -4.80 -4.14
N ASP A 123 -15.65 -5.72 -4.83
CA ASP A 123 -15.95 -7.04 -4.29
C ASP A 123 -14.67 -7.83 -4.02
N GLU A 124 -13.73 -7.81 -4.97
CA GLU A 124 -12.44 -8.47 -4.81
C GLU A 124 -11.58 -7.83 -3.70
N VAL A 125 -11.58 -6.50 -3.58
CA VAL A 125 -10.90 -5.80 -2.48
C VAL A 125 -11.50 -6.20 -1.13
N ALA A 126 -12.82 -6.39 -1.06
CA ALA A 126 -13.49 -6.84 0.15
C ALA A 126 -13.21 -8.32 0.48
N GLU A 127 -13.03 -9.18 -0.53
CA GLU A 127 -12.63 -10.58 -0.32
C GLU A 127 -11.19 -10.70 0.19
N LEU A 128 -10.32 -9.78 -0.24
CA LEU A 128 -8.91 -9.74 0.15
C LEU A 128 -8.66 -9.11 1.53
N ASN A 129 -9.66 -8.50 2.18
CA ASN A 129 -9.51 -7.80 3.47
C ASN A 129 -10.38 -8.41 4.57
#